data_AF-A0A1M6NN17-F1
#
_entry.id   AF-A0A1M6NN17-F1
#
_cell.length_a   1.000
_cell.length_b   1.000
_cell.length_c   1.000
_cell.angle_alpha   90.00
_cell.angle_beta   90.00
_cell.angle_gamma   90.00
#
_symmetry.space_group_name_H-M   'P 1'
#
loop_
_entity.id
_entity.type
_entity.pdbx_description
1 polymer ?
#
loop_
_entity_poly.entity_id
_entity_poly.type
_entity_poly.pdbx_seq_one_letter_code
_entity_poly.pdbx_strand_id
1 'polypeptide(L)'
;MDEGEKLAAAKAEVRADIDDWHDLLQGGANSLLVAHSGAKLACLYQLEDYGTNTQLKHIGLVIAAFAAGFIIAVIGYIDISNGHVKLRLAVLQNNISGFDMKPLQRGIGLLYLSVGILLLAVLAIALRFFWL
;
A
#
# COMPACT_ATOMS: atom_id res chain seq x y z
N MET A 1 -41.69 -1.75 10.21
CA MET A 1 -40.27 -1.41 10.49
C MET A 1 -40.24 -0.20 11.39
N ASP A 2 -39.91 -0.47 12.65
CA ASP A 2 -39.68 0.53 13.69
C ASP A 2 -38.48 1.44 13.32
N GLU A 3 -38.44 2.68 13.80
CA GLU A 3 -37.31 3.59 13.54
C GLU A 3 -35.98 3.01 14.08
N GLY A 4 -36.03 2.27 15.18
CA GLY A 4 -34.86 1.57 15.73
C GLY A 4 -34.32 0.48 14.80
N GLU A 5 -35.20 -0.21 14.07
CA GLU A 5 -34.85 -1.27 13.12
C GLU A 5 -34.18 -0.69 11.86
N LYS A 6 -34.68 0.45 11.37
CA LYS A 6 -34.07 1.20 10.26
C LYS A 6 -32.67 1.71 10.61
N LEU A 7 -32.49 2.24 11.82
CA LEU A 7 -31.20 2.74 12.29
C LEU A 7 -30.18 1.61 12.47
N ALA A 8 -30.61 0.45 12.98
CA ALA A 8 -29.76 -0.72 13.12
C ALA A 8 -29.32 -1.27 11.75
N ALA A 9 -30.24 -1.33 10.77
CA ALA A 9 -29.93 -1.76 9.41
C ALA A 9 -28.93 -0.81 8.71
N ALA A 10 -29.15 0.51 8.80
CA ALA A 10 -28.24 1.49 8.22
C ALA A 10 -26.82 1.43 8.83
N LYS A 11 -26.71 1.19 10.15
CA LYS A 11 -25.40 0.99 10.81
C LYS A 11 -24.71 -0.29 10.36
N ALA A 12 -25.47 -1.35 10.10
CA ALA A 12 -24.93 -2.60 9.60
C ALA A 12 -24.40 -2.45 8.16
N GLU A 13 -25.13 -1.74 7.30
CA GLU A 13 -24.72 -1.43 5.93
C GLU A 13 -23.43 -0.60 5.89
N VAL A 14 -23.38 0.51 6.64
CA VAL A 14 -22.18 1.35 6.75
C VAL A 14 -20.98 0.55 7.29
N ARG A 15 -21.21 -0.38 8.22
CA ARG A 15 -20.15 -1.24 8.75
C ARG A 15 -19.62 -2.21 7.69
N ALA A 16 -20.51 -2.81 6.90
CA ALA A 16 -20.12 -3.71 5.81
C ALA A 16 -19.26 -2.97 4.78
N ASP A 17 -19.68 -1.78 4.35
CA ASP A 17 -18.92 -0.95 3.42
C ASP A 17 -17.52 -0.61 3.96
N ILE A 18 -17.41 -0.28 5.24
CA ILE A 18 -16.13 0.04 5.89
C ILE A 18 -15.18 -1.18 5.91
N ASP A 19 -15.71 -2.36 6.21
CA ASP A 19 -14.94 -3.59 6.25
C ASP A 19 -14.49 -3.98 4.83
N ASP A 20 -15.35 -3.88 3.83
CA ASP A 20 -15.02 -4.14 2.41
C ASP A 20 -13.91 -3.20 1.89
N TRP A 21 -14.02 -1.90 2.18
CA TRP A 21 -12.99 -0.92 1.80
C TRP A 21 -11.65 -1.18 2.47
N HIS A 22 -11.67 -1.56 3.75
CA HIS A 22 -10.46 -1.91 4.48
C HIS A 22 -9.78 -3.14 3.88
N ASP A 23 -10.55 -4.18 3.58
CA ASP A 23 -10.01 -5.43 3.03
C ASP A 23 -9.43 -5.21 1.63
N LEU A 24 -10.06 -4.37 0.81
CA LEU A 24 -9.52 -3.97 -0.48
C LEU A 24 -8.20 -3.22 -0.34
N LEU A 25 -8.12 -2.24 0.58
CA LEU A 25 -6.92 -1.45 0.81
C LEU A 25 -5.78 -2.28 1.42
N GLN A 26 -6.08 -3.15 2.37
CA GLN A 26 -5.09 -4.07 2.93
C GLN A 26 -4.62 -5.11 1.90
N GLY A 27 -5.53 -5.66 1.09
CA GLY A 27 -5.20 -6.57 0.00
C GLY A 27 -4.25 -5.91 -1.01
N GLY A 28 -4.52 -4.65 -1.37
CA GLY A 28 -3.64 -3.85 -2.22
C GLY A 28 -2.28 -3.59 -1.59
N ALA A 29 -2.24 -3.20 -0.32
CA ALA A 29 -1.00 -3.00 0.42
C ALA A 29 -0.15 -4.28 0.52
N ASN A 30 -0.76 -5.42 0.83
CA ASN A 30 -0.08 -6.72 0.88
C ASN A 30 0.49 -7.10 -0.49
N SER A 31 -0.26 -6.88 -1.57
CA SER A 31 0.21 -7.11 -2.93
C SER A 31 1.45 -6.26 -3.26
N LEU A 32 1.47 -4.99 -2.82
CA LEU A 32 2.63 -4.10 -2.97
C LEU A 32 3.84 -4.59 -2.18
N LEU A 33 3.64 -5.04 -0.94
CA LEU A 33 4.73 -5.58 -0.11
C LEU A 33 5.37 -6.80 -0.76
N VAL A 34 4.54 -7.71 -1.31
CA VAL A 34 5.01 -8.88 -2.06
C VAL A 34 5.75 -8.45 -3.33
N ALA A 35 5.19 -7.52 -4.11
CA ALA A 35 5.81 -7.04 -5.35
C ALA A 35 7.19 -6.41 -5.12
N HIS A 36 7.32 -5.49 -4.16
CA HIS A 36 8.61 -4.87 -3.81
C HIS A 36 9.61 -5.91 -3.28
N SER A 37 9.15 -6.89 -2.49
CA SER A 37 10.00 -7.94 -1.95
C SER A 37 10.52 -8.87 -3.05
N GLY A 38 9.63 -9.31 -3.95
CA GLY A 38 9.98 -10.16 -5.09
C GLY A 38 10.95 -9.46 -6.03
N ALA A 39 10.68 -8.19 -6.38
CA ALA A 39 11.55 -7.40 -7.23
C ALA A 39 12.95 -7.21 -6.62
N LYS A 40 13.01 -6.91 -5.31
CA LYS A 40 14.28 -6.80 -4.57
C LYS A 40 15.05 -8.11 -4.57
N LEU A 41 14.40 -9.24 -4.32
CA LEU A 41 15.06 -10.56 -4.35
C LEU A 41 15.61 -10.87 -5.75
N ALA A 42 14.85 -10.57 -6.80
CA ALA A 42 15.32 -10.72 -8.17
C ALA A 42 16.56 -9.87 -8.46
N CYS A 43 16.57 -8.61 -8.01
CA CYS A 43 17.74 -7.74 -8.17
C CYS A 43 18.95 -8.20 -7.34
N LEU A 44 18.73 -8.72 -6.13
CA LEU A 44 19.81 -9.26 -5.29
C LEU A 44 20.44 -10.51 -5.91
N TYR A 45 19.63 -11.37 -6.54
CA TYR A 45 20.15 -12.53 -7.26
C TYR A 45 21.07 -12.12 -8.42
N GLN A 46 20.73 -11.07 -9.15
CA GLN A 46 21.57 -10.54 -10.24
C GLN A 46 22.88 -9.90 -9.75
N LEU A 47 23.05 -9.61 -8.46
CA LEU A 47 24.32 -9.10 -7.93
C LEU A 47 25.44 -10.13 -7.94
N GLU A 48 25.13 -11.42 -8.05
CA GLU A 48 26.13 -12.49 -8.15
C GLU A 48 27.03 -12.29 -9.39
N ASP A 49 26.47 -11.74 -10.47
CA ASP A 49 27.17 -11.44 -11.73
C ASP A 49 27.71 -9.99 -11.82
N TYR A 50 27.68 -9.23 -10.71
CA TYR A 50 27.98 -7.79 -10.73
C TYR A 50 29.43 -7.46 -11.13
N GLY A 51 30.38 -8.34 -10.81
CA GLY A 51 31.80 -8.13 -11.11
C GLY A 51 32.14 -8.25 -12.59
N THR A 52 31.31 -8.95 -13.37
CA THR A 52 31.60 -9.31 -14.78
C THR A 52 30.75 -8.53 -15.77
N ASN A 53 29.64 -7.92 -15.33
CA ASN A 53 28.70 -7.24 -16.23
C ASN A 53 28.60 -5.73 -15.95
N THR A 54 29.18 -4.91 -16.83
CA THR A 54 29.13 -3.43 -16.74
C THR A 54 27.71 -2.88 -16.79
N GLN A 55 26.76 -3.65 -17.32
CA GLN A 55 25.33 -3.32 -17.34
C GLN A 55 24.64 -3.43 -15.98
N LEU A 56 25.32 -3.90 -14.93
CA LEU A 56 24.74 -3.96 -13.58
C LEU A 56 25.11 -2.75 -12.70
N LYS A 57 26.02 -1.86 -13.12
CA LYS A 57 26.57 -0.74 -12.32
C LYS A 57 25.58 0.21 -11.59
N HIS A 58 24.31 0.22 -11.97
CA HIS A 58 23.27 1.06 -11.36
C HIS A 58 22.14 0.27 -10.69
N ILE A 59 22.25 -1.07 -10.61
CA ILE A 59 21.21 -1.91 -10.00
C ILE A 59 21.03 -1.61 -8.50
N GLY A 60 22.07 -1.11 -7.82
CA GLY A 60 21.97 -0.67 -6.43
C GLY A 60 20.96 0.46 -6.22
N LEU A 61 20.81 1.38 -7.18
CA LEU A 61 19.80 2.44 -7.11
C LEU A 61 18.38 1.90 -7.25
N VAL A 62 18.22 0.88 -8.10
CA VAL A 62 16.94 0.17 -8.30
C VAL A 62 16.56 -0.62 -7.04
N ILE A 63 17.51 -1.32 -6.43
CA ILE A 63 17.32 -2.02 -5.15
C ILE A 63 16.90 -1.03 -4.04
N ALA A 64 17.57 0.13 -3.97
CA ALA A 64 17.22 1.18 -3.02
C ALA A 64 15.79 1.73 -3.26
N ALA A 65 15.38 1.89 -4.52
CA ALA A 65 14.01 2.30 -4.87
C ALA A 65 12.96 1.28 -4.42
N PHE A 66 13.18 -0.02 -4.65
CA PHE A 66 12.27 -1.06 -4.14
C PHE A 66 12.23 -1.11 -2.62
N ALA A 67 13.36 -0.90 -1.93
CA ALA A 67 13.39 -0.81 -0.48
C ALA A 67 12.60 0.40 0.05
N ALA A 68 12.76 1.57 -0.57
CA ALA A 68 12.00 2.76 -0.21
C ALA A 68 10.49 2.58 -0.45
N GLY A 69 10.11 2.04 -1.62
CA GLY A 69 8.72 1.73 -1.94
C GLY A 69 8.08 0.73 -0.98
N PHE A 70 8.85 -0.27 -0.54
CA PHE A 70 8.44 -1.23 0.49
C PHE A 70 8.15 -0.54 1.83
N ILE A 71 9.08 0.30 2.32
CA ILE A 71 8.90 1.01 3.60
C ILE A 71 7.67 1.92 3.54
N ILE A 72 7.47 2.62 2.43
CA ILE A 72 6.29 3.48 2.22
C ILE A 72 5.00 2.65 2.24
N ALA A 73 4.97 1.48 1.60
CA ALA A 73 3.82 0.57 1.65
C ALA A 73 3.53 0.07 3.07
N VAL A 74 4.57 -0.23 3.87
CA VAL A 74 4.41 -0.60 5.29
C VAL A 74 3.77 0.53 6.09
N ILE A 75 4.25 1.76 5.94
CA ILE A 75 3.67 2.91 6.65
C ILE A 75 2.21 3.12 6.21
N GLY A 76 1.92 3.02 4.92
CA GLY A 76 0.55 3.11 4.39
C GLY A 76 -0.38 2.03 4.96
N TYR A 77 0.11 0.79 5.05
CA TYR A 77 -0.60 -0.33 5.67
C TYR A 77 -0.95 -0.05 7.15
N ILE A 78 0.01 0.45 7.93
CA ILE A 78 -0.20 0.79 9.34
C ILE A 78 -1.23 1.91 9.47
N ASP A 79 -1.16 2.93 8.62
CA ASP A 79 -2.09 4.06 8.64
C ASP A 79 -3.53 3.66 8.29
N ILE A 80 -3.70 2.80 7.28
CA ILE A 80 -5.02 2.25 6.91
C ILE A 80 -5.60 1.40 8.05
N SER A 81 -4.78 0.54 8.65
CA SER A 81 -5.21 -0.31 9.77
C SER A 81 -5.63 0.52 10.99
N ASN A 82 -4.84 1.56 11.33
CA ASN A 82 -5.18 2.48 12.41
C ASN A 82 -6.43 3.33 12.10
N GLY A 83 -6.59 3.75 10.84
CA GLY A 83 -7.76 4.48 10.36
C GLY A 83 -9.04 3.66 10.48
N HIS A 84 -8.99 2.39 10.08
CA HIS A 84 -10.13 1.46 10.18
C HIS A 84 -10.55 1.20 11.62
N VAL A 85 -9.61 0.93 12.53
CA VAL A 85 -9.91 0.75 13.96
C VAL A 85 -10.60 1.98 14.53
N LYS A 86 -10.10 3.19 14.23
CA LYS A 86 -10.69 4.44 14.69
C LYS A 86 -12.08 4.68 14.09
N LEU A 87 -12.28 4.37 12.81
CA LEU A 87 -13.55 4.56 12.12
C LEU A 87 -14.62 3.62 12.70
N ARG A 88 -14.24 2.36 12.95
CA ARG A 88 -15.11 1.36 13.57
C ARG A 88 -15.54 1.78 14.98
N LEU A 89 -14.61 2.30 15.79
CA LEU A 89 -14.92 2.84 17.11
C LEU A 89 -15.87 4.05 17.03
N ALA A 90 -15.66 4.96 16.07
CA ALA A 90 -16.52 6.12 15.87
C ALA A 90 -17.96 5.74 15.48
N VAL A 91 -18.12 4.73 14.61
CA VAL A 91 -19.43 4.19 14.22
C VAL A 91 -20.13 3.53 15.41
N LEU A 92 -19.41 2.75 16.22
CA LEU A 92 -19.96 2.12 17.42
C LEU A 92 -20.39 3.13 18.48
N GLN A 93 -19.61 4.20 18.68
CA GLN A 93 -19.91 5.26 19.65
C GLN A 93 -20.91 6.30 19.13
N ASN A 94 -21.43 6.14 17.92
CA ASN A 94 -22.33 7.09 17.25
C ASN A 94 -21.73 8.52 17.16
N ASN A 95 -20.40 8.62 17.15
CA ASN A 95 -19.65 9.88 17.17
C ASN A 95 -18.78 10.00 15.91
N ILE A 96 -19.44 10.02 14.76
CA ILE A 96 -18.78 10.08 13.44
C ILE A 96 -18.21 11.50 13.18
N SER A 97 -18.79 12.53 13.80
CA SER A 97 -18.35 13.93 13.64
C SER A 97 -16.94 14.21 14.17
N GLY A 98 -16.41 13.36 15.06
CA GLY A 98 -15.05 13.47 15.59
C GLY A 98 -13.99 12.67 14.82
N PHE A 99 -14.36 11.96 13.75
CA PHE A 99 -13.43 11.12 13.01
C PHE A 99 -12.51 11.94 12.12
N ASP A 100 -11.22 11.92 12.43
CA ASP A 100 -10.18 12.50 11.58
C ASP A 100 -9.84 11.53 10.44
N MET A 101 -10.23 11.88 9.21
CA MET A 101 -9.94 11.12 7.98
C MET A 101 -8.45 11.18 7.57
N LYS A 102 -7.64 12.07 8.16
CA LYS A 102 -6.24 12.27 7.76
C LYS A 102 -5.38 11.00 7.76
N PRO A 103 -5.46 10.08 8.74
CA PRO A 103 -4.66 8.85 8.71
C PRO A 103 -5.02 7.97 7.51
N LEU A 104 -6.31 7.83 7.20
CA LEU A 104 -6.77 7.02 6.07
C LEU A 104 -6.34 7.64 4.73
N GLN A 105 -6.52 8.96 4.57
CA GLN A 105 -6.06 9.69 3.38
C GLN A 105 -4.55 9.61 3.21
N ARG A 106 -3.79 9.75 4.30
CA ARG A 106 -2.32 9.60 4.28
C ARG A 106 -1.94 8.18 3.88
N GLY A 107 -2.58 7.17 4.44
CA GLY A 107 -2.33 5.77 4.11
C GLY A 107 -2.57 5.47 2.63
N ILE A 108 -3.70 5.90 2.08
CA ILE A 108 -4.01 5.79 0.65
C ILE A 108 -2.97 6.52 -0.21
N GLY A 109 -2.61 7.76 0.15
CA GLY A 109 -1.60 8.54 -0.55
C GLY A 109 -0.23 7.85 -0.57
N LEU A 110 0.18 7.23 0.55
CA LEU A 110 1.41 6.46 0.65
C LEU A 110 1.37 5.19 -0.21
N LEU A 111 0.22 4.50 -0.29
CA LEU A 111 0.09 3.35 -1.20
C LEU A 111 0.24 3.77 -2.66
N TYR A 112 -0.40 4.86 -3.10
CA TYR A 112 -0.22 5.39 -4.46
C TYR A 112 1.22 5.81 -4.73
N LEU A 113 1.89 6.42 -3.75
CA LEU A 113 3.31 6.76 -3.87
C LEU A 113 4.18 5.51 -4.02
N SER A 114 3.88 4.45 -3.27
CA SER A 114 4.58 3.16 -3.37
C SER A 114 4.38 2.50 -4.74
N VAL A 115 3.17 2.54 -5.29
CA VAL A 115 2.87 2.10 -6.68
C VAL A 115 3.70 2.92 -7.67
N GLY A 116 3.74 4.24 -7.52
CA GLY A 116 4.52 5.12 -8.38
C GLY A 116 6.01 4.76 -8.39
N ILE A 117 6.59 4.52 -7.22
CA ILE A 117 8.00 4.09 -7.09
C ILE A 117 8.22 2.73 -7.77
N LEU A 118 7.30 1.78 -7.58
CA LEU A 118 7.38 0.47 -8.23
C LEU A 118 7.39 0.61 -9.76
N LEU A 119 6.44 1.38 -10.31
CA LEU A 119 6.33 1.60 -11.75
C LEU A 119 7.55 2.33 -12.32
N LEU A 120 8.07 3.35 -11.64
CA LEU A 120 9.27 4.06 -12.06
C LEU A 120 10.50 3.16 -12.04
N ALA A 121 10.64 2.29 -11.03
CA ALA A 121 11.73 1.33 -10.96
C ALA A 121 11.63 0.29 -12.09
N VAL A 122 10.44 -0.24 -12.37
CA VAL A 122 10.20 -1.15 -13.51
C VAL A 122 10.50 -0.46 -14.84
N LEU A 123 10.06 0.79 -15.01
CA LEU A 123 10.35 1.58 -16.21
C LEU A 123 11.85 1.81 -16.39
N ALA A 124 12.58 2.13 -15.31
CA ALA A 124 14.02 2.32 -15.35
C ALA A 124 14.77 1.03 -15.76
N ILE A 125 14.31 -0.12 -15.27
CA ILE A 125 14.81 -1.43 -15.69
C ILE A 125 14.50 -1.65 -17.18
N ALA A 126 13.24 -1.49 -17.59
CA ALA A 126 12.81 -1.72 -18.97
C ALA A 126 13.55 -0.84 -19.97
N LEU A 127 13.66 0.47 -19.71
CA LEU A 127 14.40 1.41 -20.56
C LEU A 127 15.88 1.00 -20.71
N ARG A 128 16.49 0.51 -19.63
CA ARG A 128 17.87 0.04 -19.66
C ARG A 128 18.06 -1.22 -20.51
N PHE A 129 17.09 -2.13 -20.50
CA PHE A 129 17.12 -3.34 -21.32
C PHE A 129 16.71 -3.11 -22.79
N PHE A 130 15.87 -2.11 -23.08
CA PHE A 130 15.44 -1.76 -24.44
C PHE A 130 16.45 -0.92 -25.24
N TRP A 131 17.36 -0.21 -24.57
CA TRP A 131 18.45 0.53 -25.21
C TRP A 131 19.74 -0.31 -25.37
N LEU A 132 19.58 -1.63 -25.45
CA LEU A 132 20.58 -2.63 -25.84
C LEU A 132 20.32 -3.11 -27.27
#